data_AF-A0A161WW61-F1
#
_entry.id   AF-A0A161WW61-F1
#
_cell.length_a   1.000
_cell.length_b   1.000
_cell.length_c   1.000
_cell.angle_alpha   90.00
_cell.angle_beta   90.00
_cell.angle_gamma   90.00
#
_symmetry.space_group_name_H-M   'P 1'
#
loop_
_entity.id
_entity.type
_entity.pdbx_description
1 polymer ?
#
loop_
_entity_poly.entity_id
_entity_poly.type
_entity_poly.pdbx_seq_one_letter_code
_entity_poly.pdbx_strand_id
1 'polypeptide(L)'
;MTNLLIMIILMMSVINVKIMILLSISMSNLLIMIILMMSVINVKIMILLSISMSNLLIMIILMMSVINVKMMILLSISMSNLLIMIILMMSVINVKIMILLSISMSNLLIMIILMMSVINVKMMILLSISMSNLLIPIILMMSVINVKMMILLSISMSNL
;
A
#
# COMPACT_ATOMS: atom_id res chain seq x y z
N MET A 1 -9.99 25.00 8.74
CA MET A 1 -9.64 23.74 8.05
C MET A 1 -8.13 23.61 8.04
N THR A 2 -7.56 22.77 8.89
CA THR A 2 -6.12 22.52 8.89
C THR A 2 -5.84 21.33 7.97
N ASN A 3 -4.98 21.55 6.97
CA ASN A 3 -4.43 20.48 6.14
C ASN A 3 -3.15 20.00 6.83
N LEU A 4 -3.03 18.69 7.07
CA LEU A 4 -1.80 18.09 7.54
C LEU A 4 -1.10 17.36 6.39
N LEU A 5 0.20 17.59 6.25
CA LEU A 5 1.06 16.87 5.31
C LEU A 5 2.11 16.06 6.08
N ILE A 6 2.17 14.76 5.80
CA ILE A 6 3.17 13.86 6.35
C ILE A 6 3.96 13.28 5.19
N MET A 7 5.28 13.48 5.21
CA MET A 7 6.19 12.97 4.20
C MET A 7 7.30 12.16 4.85
N ILE A 8 7.43 10.90 4.44
CA ILE A 8 8.47 9.97 4.88
C ILE A 8 9.25 9.55 3.64
N ILE A 9 10.54 9.88 3.59
CA ILE A 9 11.44 9.50 2.52
C ILE A 9 12.63 8.76 3.13
N LEU A 10 12.93 7.58 2.61
CA LEU A 10 14.10 6.80 3.01
C LEU A 10 14.86 6.27 1.79
N MET A 11 16.17 6.49 1.79
CA MET A 11 17.12 5.92 0.83
C MET A 11 18.24 5.22 1.58
N MET A 12 18.39 3.90 1.40
CA MET A 12 19.48 3.17 2.05
C MET A 12 20.04 2.05 1.18
N SER A 13 21.33 1.77 1.38
CA SER A 13 22.00 0.57 0.89
C SER A 13 22.71 -0.14 2.05
N VAL A 14 22.18 -1.29 2.46
CA VAL A 14 22.65 -2.05 3.63
C VAL A 14 22.45 -3.54 3.40
N ILE A 15 23.00 -4.40 4.25
CA ILE A 15 22.80 -5.85 4.12
C ILE A 15 21.39 -6.25 4.58
N ASN A 16 20.99 -5.82 5.77
CA ASN A 16 19.72 -6.17 6.38
C ASN A 16 19.05 -4.93 6.95
N VAL A 17 17.74 -4.79 6.73
CA VAL A 17 16.97 -3.70 7.33
C VAL A 17 15.57 -4.15 7.73
N LYS A 18 15.08 -3.57 8.82
CA LYS A 18 13.67 -3.65 9.24
C LYS A 18 13.14 -2.23 9.38
N ILE A 19 12.00 -1.95 8.74
CA ILE A 19 11.34 -0.64 8.80
C ILE A 19 9.92 -0.85 9.29
N MET A 20 9.51 -0.03 10.24
CA MET A 20 8.13 0.04 10.72
C MET A 20 7.66 1.50 10.66
N ILE A 21 6.56 1.74 9.94
CA ILE A 21 5.89 3.03 9.89
C ILE A 21 4.51 2.85 10.51
N LEU A 22 4.21 3.62 11.55
CA LEU A 22 2.94 3.62 12.26
C LEU A 22 2.39 5.04 12.31
N LEU A 23 1.17 5.25 11.83
CA LEU A 23 0.47 6.53 11.96
C LEU A 23 -0.99 6.31 12.42
N SER A 24 -1.39 7.12 13.41
CA SER A 24 -2.74 7.20 13.95
C SER A 24 -3.18 8.67 14.00
N ILE A 25 -4.14 9.08 13.16
CA ILE A 25 -4.39 10.51 12.91
C ILE A 25 -5.89 10.83 12.90
N SER A 26 -6.24 11.95 13.56
CA SER A 26 -7.58 12.53 13.65
C SER A 26 -7.63 14.06 13.31
N MET A 27 -7.31 14.50 12.07
CA MET A 27 -7.54 15.87 11.51
C MET A 27 -8.32 15.98 10.17
N SER A 28 -9.07 17.06 9.90
CA SER A 28 -10.02 17.18 8.77
C SER A 28 -9.52 16.74 7.37
N ASN A 29 -8.33 17.19 6.96
CA ASN A 29 -7.75 16.91 5.65
C ASN A 29 -6.30 16.45 5.81
N LEU A 30 -5.96 15.33 5.19
CA LEU A 30 -4.65 14.71 5.36
C LEU A 30 -4.05 14.24 4.03
N LEU A 31 -2.77 14.55 3.83
CA LEU A 31 -1.94 13.98 2.78
C LEU A 31 -0.77 13.21 3.41
N ILE A 32 -0.68 11.91 3.12
CA ILE A 32 0.43 11.05 3.53
C ILE A 32 1.19 10.62 2.28
N MET A 33 2.50 10.83 2.30
CA MET A 33 3.44 10.37 1.27
C MET A 33 4.55 9.55 1.90
N ILE A 34 4.68 8.29 1.47
CA ILE A 34 5.73 7.38 1.92
C ILE A 34 6.51 6.93 0.68
N ILE A 35 7.81 7.22 0.64
CA ILE A 35 8.72 6.84 -0.43
C ILE A 35 9.90 6.08 0.17
N LEU A 36 10.06 4.80 -0.18
CA LEU A 36 11.25 4.02 0.19
C LEU A 36 11.98 3.54 -1.07
N MET A 37 13.27 3.85 -1.13
CA MET A 37 14.19 3.49 -2.21
C MET A 37 15.35 2.69 -1.62
N MET A 38 15.47 1.40 -1.93
CA MET A 38 16.45 0.56 -1.23
C MET A 38 17.17 -0.44 -2.15
N SER A 39 18.47 -0.60 -1.90
CA SER A 39 19.30 -1.66 -2.47
C SER A 39 19.92 -2.51 -1.36
N VAL A 40 19.34 -3.68 -1.07
CA VAL A 40 19.59 -4.42 0.19
C VAL A 40 19.62 -5.93 -0.06
N ILE A 41 20.20 -6.75 0.82
CA ILE A 41 20.10 -8.21 0.72
C ILE A 41 18.76 -8.69 1.29
N ASN A 42 18.43 -8.34 2.54
CA ASN A 42 17.15 -8.68 3.16
C ASN A 42 16.41 -7.47 3.71
N VAL A 43 15.15 -7.31 3.31
CA VAL A 43 14.28 -6.22 3.80
C VAL A 43 13.01 -6.79 4.40
N LYS A 44 12.64 -6.26 5.57
CA LYS A 44 11.27 -6.36 6.10
C LYS A 44 10.69 -4.97 6.30
N ILE A 45 9.54 -4.68 5.70
CA ILE A 45 8.83 -3.43 5.90
C ILE A 45 7.40 -3.72 6.37
N MET A 46 6.98 -2.97 7.38
CA MET A 46 5.61 -2.95 7.87
C MET A 46 5.11 -1.51 7.88
N ILE A 47 4.00 -1.25 7.18
CA ILE A 47 3.31 0.05 7.17
C ILE A 47 1.92 -0.18 7.76
N LEU A 48 1.60 0.53 8.83
CA LEU A 48 0.31 0.47 9.51
C LEU A 48 -0.27 1.89 9.62
N LEU A 49 -1.42 2.12 8.98
CA LEU A 49 -2.13 3.40 9.07
C LEU A 49 -3.56 3.20 9.60
N SER A 50 -3.92 4.02 10.59
CA SER A 50 -5.27 4.10 11.19
C SER A 50 -5.75 5.56 11.18
N ILE A 51 -6.79 5.88 10.40
CA ILE A 51 -7.15 7.27 10.08
C ILE A 51 -8.67 7.46 10.02
N SER A 52 -9.19 8.58 10.57
CA SER A 52 -10.64 8.84 10.65
C SER A 52 -11.09 10.32 10.51
N MET A 53 -11.42 10.81 9.31
CA MET A 53 -11.59 12.25 8.93
C MET A 53 -12.68 12.56 7.88
N SER A 54 -12.53 13.67 7.14
CA SER A 54 -13.28 13.94 5.91
C SER A 54 -12.52 13.50 4.65
N ASN A 55 -11.35 14.10 4.34
CA ASN A 55 -10.63 13.84 3.08
C ASN A 55 -9.22 13.32 3.34
N LEU A 56 -8.83 12.26 2.60
CA LEU A 56 -7.53 11.63 2.73
C LEU A 56 -6.94 11.27 1.37
N LEU A 57 -5.67 11.63 1.19
CA LEU A 57 -4.82 11.14 0.10
C LEU A 57 -3.62 10.39 0.69
N ILE A 58 -3.48 9.12 0.33
CA ILE A 58 -2.31 8.30 0.67
C ILE A 58 -1.58 7.92 -0.61
N MET A 59 -0.29 8.21 -0.65
CA MET A 59 0.62 7.74 -1.69
C MET A 59 1.76 6.94 -1.05
N ILE A 60 1.89 5.67 -1.46
CA ILE A 60 2.97 4.77 -1.05
C ILE A 60 3.75 4.37 -2.30
N ILE A 61 5.02 4.72 -2.37
CA ILE A 61 5.94 4.38 -3.46
C ILE A 61 7.10 3.58 -2.88
N LEU A 62 7.34 2.41 -3.47
CA LEU A 62 8.41 1.51 -3.05
C LEU A 62 9.19 1.08 -4.29
N MET A 63 10.48 1.42 -4.30
CA MET A 63 11.42 1.06 -5.37
C MET A 63 12.57 0.27 -4.77
N MET A 64 12.70 -0.99 -5.18
CA MET A 64 13.63 -1.88 -4.49
C MET A 64 14.40 -2.79 -5.44
N SER A 65 15.70 -2.90 -5.23
CA SER A 65 16.57 -3.89 -5.86
C SER A 65 17.20 -4.77 -4.76
N VAL A 66 16.67 -5.97 -4.56
CA VAL A 66 16.92 -6.75 -3.31
C VAL A 66 17.00 -8.25 -3.58
N ILE A 67 17.61 -9.03 -2.70
CA ILE A 67 17.53 -10.50 -2.78
C ILE A 67 16.21 -11.00 -2.18
N ASN A 68 15.90 -10.64 -0.94
CA ASN A 68 14.68 -11.07 -0.24
C ASN A 68 13.90 -9.88 0.32
N VAL A 69 12.60 -9.84 0.01
CA VAL A 69 11.68 -8.82 0.52
C VAL A 69 10.48 -9.46 1.20
N LYS A 70 10.15 -8.98 2.40
CA LYS A 70 8.85 -9.18 3.03
C LYS A 70 8.19 -7.82 3.31
N MET A 71 7.02 -7.59 2.71
CA MET A 71 6.23 -6.39 2.89
C MET A 71 4.89 -6.72 3.53
N MET A 72 4.46 -5.88 4.45
CA MET A 72 3.08 -5.81 4.91
C MET A 72 2.60 -4.37 4.91
N ILE A 73 1.49 -4.11 4.24
CA ILE A 73 0.77 -2.83 4.27
C ILE A 73 -0.62 -3.11 4.83
N LEU A 74 -0.95 -2.45 5.93
CA LEU A 74 -2.26 -2.53 6.57
C LEU A 74 -2.85 -1.14 6.73
N LEU A 75 -4.01 -0.91 6.11
CA LEU A 75 -4.75 0.34 6.21
C LEU A 75 -6.14 0.09 6.81
N SER A 76 -6.48 0.89 7.81
CA SER A 76 -7.81 0.96 8.43
C SER A 76 -8.31 2.40 8.41
N ILE A 77 -9.35 2.67 7.62
CA ILE A 77 -9.72 4.04 7.27
C ILE A 77 -11.24 4.20 7.29
N SER A 78 -11.74 5.25 7.95
CA SER A 78 -13.18 5.57 8.05
C SER A 78 -13.46 7.07 7.85
N MET A 79 -14.10 7.48 6.76
CA MET A 79 -14.15 8.90 6.34
C MET A 79 -15.21 9.18 5.26
N SER A 80 -15.21 10.36 4.59
CA SER A 80 -16.06 10.60 3.40
C SER A 80 -15.36 10.32 2.06
N ASN A 81 -14.22 10.97 1.78
CA ASN A 81 -13.50 10.79 0.50
C ASN A 81 -12.08 10.24 0.71
N LEU A 82 -11.73 9.19 -0.05
CA LEU A 82 -10.43 8.55 0.01
C LEU A 82 -9.82 8.32 -1.38
N LEU A 83 -8.57 8.73 -1.53
CA LEU A 83 -7.70 8.32 -2.63
C LEU A 83 -6.47 7.59 -2.06
N ILE A 84 -6.30 6.33 -2.47
CA ILE A 84 -5.10 5.55 -2.17
C ILE A 84 -4.38 5.23 -3.48
N MET A 85 -3.09 5.52 -3.52
CA MET A 85 -2.20 5.08 -4.58
C MET A 85 -1.03 4.28 -3.99
N ILE A 86 -0.88 3.04 -4.44
CA ILE A 86 0.22 2.15 -4.07
C ILE A 86 0.97 1.78 -5.35
N ILE A 87 2.26 2.12 -5.39
CA ILE A 87 3.16 1.82 -6.50
C ILE A 87 4.33 0.99 -5.97
N LEU A 88 4.48 -0.23 -6.49
CA LEU A 88 5.62 -1.10 -6.20
C LEU A 88 6.40 -1.35 -7.49
N MET A 89 7.69 -1.01 -7.48
CA MET A 89 8.62 -1.31 -8.55
C MET A 89 9.78 -2.12 -7.98
N MET A 90 9.93 -3.38 -8.39
CA MET A 90 10.84 -4.29 -7.71
C MET A 90 11.63 -5.14 -8.71
N SER A 91 12.95 -5.23 -8.49
CA SER A 91 13.83 -6.22 -9.12
C SER A 91 14.42 -7.11 -8.03
N VAL A 92 13.88 -8.33 -7.87
CA VAL A 92 14.13 -9.14 -6.66
C VAL A 92 14.23 -10.63 -6.93
N ILE A 93 14.92 -11.40 -6.09
CA ILE A 93 14.91 -12.88 -6.19
C ILE A 93 13.64 -13.45 -5.55
N ASN A 94 13.38 -13.16 -4.27
CA ASN A 94 12.19 -13.62 -3.56
C ASN A 94 11.39 -12.46 -2.96
N VAL A 95 10.11 -12.39 -3.28
CA VAL A 95 9.18 -11.38 -2.73
C VAL A 95 7.99 -12.03 -2.05
N LYS A 96 7.68 -11.57 -0.85
CA LYS A 96 6.38 -11.78 -0.21
C LYS A 96 5.75 -10.44 0.12
N ILE A 97 4.57 -10.16 -0.43
CA ILE A 97 3.82 -8.94 -0.13
C ILE A 97 2.42 -9.33 0.33
N MET A 98 1.98 -8.67 1.40
CA MET A 98 0.61 -8.68 1.87
C MET A 98 0.09 -7.25 1.95
N ILE A 99 -1.02 -6.99 1.28
CA ILE A 99 -1.75 -5.72 1.35
C ILE A 99 -3.14 -6.03 1.89
N LEU A 100 -3.50 -5.36 2.98
CA LEU A 100 -4.80 -5.51 3.62
C LEU A 100 -5.41 -4.11 3.80
N LEU A 101 -6.55 -3.87 3.16
CA LEU A 101 -7.27 -2.60 3.26
C LEU A 101 -8.67 -2.85 3.83
N SER A 102 -8.98 -2.15 4.92
CA SER A 102 -10.31 -2.11 5.55
C SER A 102 -10.82 -0.67 5.53
N ILE A 103 -11.87 -0.41 4.75
CA ILE A 103 -12.29 0.95 4.39
C ILE A 103 -13.80 1.10 4.48
N SER A 104 -14.26 2.14 5.17
CA SER A 104 -15.68 2.54 5.26
C SER A 104 -15.89 4.02 4.97
N MET A 105 -16.58 4.36 3.87
CA MET A 105 -16.71 5.76 3.41
C MET A 105 -17.86 5.98 2.41
N SER A 106 -17.98 7.18 1.83
CA SER A 106 -18.87 7.45 0.69
C SER A 106 -18.19 7.29 -0.69
N ASN A 107 -17.05 7.93 -0.93
CA ASN A 107 -16.33 7.84 -2.21
C ASN A 107 -14.92 7.27 -2.06
N LEU A 108 -14.59 6.26 -2.86
CA LEU A 108 -13.30 5.57 -2.82
C LEU A 108 -12.68 5.40 -4.22
N LEU A 109 -11.42 5.83 -4.33
CA LEU A 109 -10.53 5.46 -5.42
C LEU A 109 -9.27 4.78 -4.87
N ILE A 110 -9.04 3.53 -5.29
CA ILE A 110 -7.81 2.80 -4.96
C ILE A 110 -7.09 2.45 -6.26
N MET A 111 -5.87 2.93 -6.43
CA MET A 111 -5.01 2.53 -7.53
C MET A 111 -3.83 1.73 -7.01
N ILE A 112 -3.66 0.51 -7.53
CA ILE A 112 -2.53 -0.36 -7.23
C ILE A 112 -1.77 -0.63 -8.52
N ILE A 113 -0.50 -0.26 -8.56
CA ILE A 113 0.41 -0.49 -9.69
C ILE A 113 1.57 -1.35 -9.20
N LEU A 114 1.76 -2.48 -9.88
CA LEU A 114 2.81 -3.45 -9.59
C LEU A 114 3.65 -3.69 -10.84
N MET A 115 4.94 -3.37 -10.76
CA MET A 115 5.90 -3.59 -11.83
C MET A 115 7.08 -4.38 -11.29
N MET A 116 7.21 -5.64 -11.70
CA MET A 116 8.11 -6.56 -11.02
C MET A 116 8.92 -7.38 -12.01
N SER A 117 10.22 -7.49 -11.77
CA SER A 117 11.11 -8.49 -12.36
C SER A 117 11.64 -9.40 -11.26
N VAL A 118 11.09 -10.62 -11.15
CA VAL A 118 11.31 -11.46 -9.96
C VAL A 118 11.45 -12.94 -10.28
N ILE A 119 12.23 -13.69 -9.49
CA ILE A 119 12.28 -15.16 -9.62
C ILE A 119 11.06 -15.81 -8.96
N ASN A 120 10.84 -15.56 -7.67
CA ASN A 120 9.70 -16.08 -6.91
C ASN A 120 8.87 -14.96 -6.26
N VAL A 121 7.57 -14.93 -6.55
CA VAL A 121 6.61 -13.97 -5.97
C VAL A 121 5.49 -14.70 -5.23
N LYS A 122 5.23 -14.28 -3.99
CA LYS A 122 3.96 -14.53 -3.30
C LYS A 122 3.26 -13.22 -2.96
N MET A 123 2.09 -12.99 -3.54
CA MET A 123 1.25 -11.82 -3.31
C MET A 123 -0.07 -12.23 -2.65
N MET A 124 -0.50 -11.45 -1.68
CA MET A 124 -1.88 -11.48 -1.18
C MET A 124 -2.41 -10.05 -1.06
N ILE A 125 -3.53 -9.78 -1.71
CA ILE A 125 -4.26 -8.51 -1.60
C ILE A 125 -5.66 -8.84 -1.09
N LEU A 126 -6.03 -8.25 0.05
CA LEU A 126 -7.35 -8.42 0.64
C LEU A 126 -7.97 -7.04 0.87
N LEU A 127 -9.16 -6.85 0.32
CA LEU A 127 -9.89 -5.59 0.33
C LEU A 127 -11.28 -5.83 0.93
N SER A 128 -11.57 -5.15 2.03
CA SER A 128 -12.89 -5.13 2.67
C SER A 128 -13.42 -3.70 2.71
N ILE A 129 -14.45 -3.44 1.92
CA ILE A 129 -14.88 -2.09 1.54
C ILE A 129 -16.40 -1.95 1.76
N SER A 130 -16.83 -0.89 2.44
CA SER A 130 -18.25 -0.54 2.63
C SER A 130 -18.51 0.90 2.18
N MET A 131 -19.23 1.10 1.07
CA MET A 131 -19.21 2.38 0.32
C MET A 131 -20.49 2.71 -0.45
N SER A 132 -20.60 3.95 -0.96
CA SER A 132 -21.59 4.35 -1.98
C SER A 132 -21.04 4.44 -3.41
N ASN A 133 -19.78 4.86 -3.60
CA ASN A 133 -19.11 4.91 -4.92
C ASN A 133 -17.69 4.33 -4.85
N LEU A 134 -17.30 3.57 -5.89
CA LEU A 134 -16.06 2.80 -5.90
C LEU A 134 -15.38 2.72 -7.27
N LEU A 135 -14.06 2.97 -7.30
CA LEU A 135 -13.16 2.62 -8.41
C LEU A 135 -11.87 1.98 -7.89
N ILE A 136 -11.53 0.79 -8.43
CA ILE A 136 -10.31 0.04 -8.05
C ILE A 136 -9.53 -0.43 -9.29
N PRO A 137 -8.79 0.43 -9.99
CA PRO A 137 -7.81 -0.02 -10.97
C PRO A 137 -6.64 -0.77 -10.32
N ILE A 138 -6.37 -1.99 -10.81
CA ILE A 138 -5.18 -2.77 -10.47
C ILE A 138 -4.41 -3.05 -11.76
N ILE A 139 -3.16 -2.59 -11.81
CA ILE A 139 -2.28 -2.76 -12.97
C ILE A 139 -1.08 -3.62 -12.55
N LEU A 140 -0.81 -4.66 -13.34
CA LEU A 140 0.25 -5.64 -13.10
C LEU A 140 1.09 -5.81 -14.37
N MET A 141 2.39 -5.52 -14.26
CA MET A 141 3.39 -5.82 -15.29
C MET A 141 4.48 -6.67 -14.64
N MET A 142 4.59 -7.92 -15.07
CA MET A 142 5.38 -8.93 -14.36
C MET A 142 6.26 -9.70 -15.34
N SER A 143 7.57 -9.74 -15.07
CA SER A 143 8.49 -10.74 -15.63
C SER A 143 8.91 -11.69 -14.51
N VAL A 144 8.28 -12.86 -14.43
CA VAL A 144 8.43 -13.78 -13.29
C VAL A 144 8.57 -15.22 -13.70
N ILE A 145 9.40 -15.98 -12.97
CA ILE A 145 9.54 -17.43 -13.13
C ILE A 145 8.41 -18.16 -12.37
N ASN A 146 8.27 -17.91 -11.07
CA ASN A 146 7.22 -18.53 -10.23
C ASN A 146 6.34 -17.48 -9.52
N VAL A 147 5.02 -17.62 -9.69
CA VAL A 147 4.02 -16.72 -9.09
C VAL A 147 2.99 -17.49 -8.29
N LYS A 148 2.73 -17.03 -7.06
CA LYS A 148 1.50 -17.33 -6.31
C LYS A 148 0.82 -16.03 -5.93
N MET A 149 -0.34 -15.75 -6.51
CA MET A 149 -1.13 -14.55 -6.24
C MET A 149 -2.52 -14.92 -5.75
N MET A 150 -3.01 -14.19 -4.76
CA MET A 150 -4.41 -14.21 -4.35
C MET A 150 -4.90 -12.77 -4.18
N ILE A 151 -6.05 -12.47 -4.79
CA ILE A 151 -6.75 -11.20 -4.62
C ILE A 151 -8.15 -11.54 -4.16
N LEU A 152 -8.57 -11.00 -3.01
CA LEU A 152 -9.93 -11.15 -2.49
C LEU A 152 -10.51 -9.76 -2.25
N LEU A 153 -11.71 -9.55 -2.79
CA LEU A 153 -12.44 -8.30 -2.75
C LEU A 153 -13.82 -8.57 -2.15
N SER A 154 -14.11 -7.92 -1.02
CA SER A 154 -15.41 -7.95 -0.34
C SER A 154 -15.95 -6.52 -0.31
N ILE A 155 -17.05 -6.29 -1.02
CA ILE A 155 -17.67 -4.97 -1.16
C ILE A 155 -19.09 -5.05 -0.63
N SER A 156 -19.46 -4.11 0.21
CA SER A 156 -20.84 -3.83 0.61
C SER A 156 -21.22 -2.43 0.12
N MET A 157 -22.30 -2.34 -0.65
CA MET A 157 -22.81 -1.07 -1.18
C MET A 157 -24.08 -0.69 -0.44
N SER A 158 -24.12 0.49 0.15
CA SER A 158 -25.36 1.06 0.68
C SER A 158 -26.02 1.89 -0.40
N ASN A 159 -27.11 1.39 -0.98
CA ASN A 159 -27.99 2.18 -1.84
C ASN A 159 -28.83 3.10 -0.95
N LEU A 160 -28.44 4.38 -0.83
CA LEU A 160 -29.26 5.46 -0.28
C LEU A 160 -29.28 6.60 -1.30
#